data_AF-U3A4P9-F1
#
_entry.id   AF-U3A4P9-F1
#
_cell.length_a   1.000
_cell.length_b   1.000
_cell.length_c   1.000
_cell.angle_alpha   90.00
_cell.angle_beta   90.00
_cell.angle_gamma   90.00
#
_symmetry.space_group_name_H-M   'P 1'
#
loop_
_entity.id
_entity.type
_entity.pdbx_description
1 polymer ?
#
loop_
_entity_poly.entity_id
_entity_poly.type
_entity_poly.pdbx_seq_one_letter_code
_entity_poly.pdbx_strand_id
1 'polypeptide(L)'
;MSQTLLKGDAWPPSLPEFINMGREVLVDVDEAFTRMLHGMPKGDIEYWASQEIGFICRTQLREREARAKHRKVLSKYAEKARAGALPARNSLRLVDKTNVKPISEITRPDPSMFDKDSVFARVAAMGARA
;
A
#
# COMPACT_ATOMS: atom_id res chain seq x y z
N MET A 1 -56.86 -17.94 -13.91
CA MET A 1 -55.55 -18.62 -14.04
C MET A 1 -54.46 -17.61 -13.73
N SER A 2 -53.92 -17.63 -12.52
CA SER A 2 -52.90 -16.69 -12.03
C SER A 2 -51.78 -17.51 -11.40
N GLN A 3 -50.89 -18.04 -12.26
CA GLN A 3 -49.85 -18.97 -11.85
C GLN A 3 -48.49 -18.63 -12.50
N THR A 4 -48.12 -17.34 -12.45
CA THR A 4 -46.84 -16.85 -13.01
C THR A 4 -46.05 -15.89 -12.10
N LEU A 5 -46.51 -15.58 -10.89
CA LEU A 5 -45.85 -14.60 -10.01
C LEU A 5 -45.05 -15.20 -8.83
N LEU A 6 -44.80 -16.51 -8.81
CA LEU A 6 -44.11 -17.19 -7.69
C LEU A 6 -42.96 -18.10 -8.18
N LYS A 7 -42.04 -17.54 -8.98
CA LYS A 7 -40.62 -17.93 -8.95
C LYS A 7 -39.93 -16.85 -8.10
N GLY A 8 -40.00 -16.89 -6.78
CA GLY A 8 -39.38 -17.92 -5.96
C GLY A 8 -38.00 -17.49 -5.44
N ASP A 9 -37.74 -16.18 -5.31
CA ASP A 9 -36.64 -15.71 -4.46
C ASP A 9 -37.01 -16.00 -3.01
N ALA A 10 -36.36 -17.00 -2.42
CA ALA A 10 -36.62 -17.43 -1.05
C ALA A 10 -36.32 -16.27 -0.09
N TRP A 11 -37.38 -15.68 0.46
CA TRP A 11 -37.32 -14.72 1.55
C TRP A 11 -37.71 -15.43 2.87
N PRO A 12 -36.91 -15.30 3.94
CA PRO A 12 -35.65 -14.57 4.03
C PRO A 12 -34.48 -15.30 3.35
N PRO A 13 -33.43 -14.58 2.93
CA PRO A 13 -32.20 -15.17 2.39
C PRO A 13 -31.60 -16.18 3.38
N SER A 14 -30.83 -17.13 2.85
CA SER A 14 -30.09 -18.05 3.72
C SER A 14 -29.15 -17.25 4.65
N LEU A 15 -28.85 -17.78 5.85
CA LEU A 15 -27.98 -17.09 6.81
C LEU A 15 -26.63 -16.63 6.18
N PRO A 16 -25.96 -17.44 5.33
CA PRO A 16 -24.75 -16.99 4.62
C PRO A 16 -25.01 -15.85 3.63
N GLU A 17 -26.12 -15.88 2.88
CA GLU A 17 -26.51 -14.81 1.96
C GLU A 17 -26.84 -13.52 2.72
N PHE A 18 -27.59 -13.62 3.82
CA PHE A 18 -27.89 -12.50 4.70
C PHE A 18 -26.61 -11.84 5.26
N ILE A 19 -25.64 -12.65 5.70
CA ILE A 19 -24.35 -12.15 6.18
C ILE A 19 -23.56 -11.51 5.04
N ASN A 20 -23.62 -12.06 3.82
CA ASN A 20 -22.96 -11.48 2.66
C ASN A 20 -23.61 -10.14 2.23
N MET A 21 -24.93 -10.05 2.30
CA MET A 21 -25.69 -8.80 2.04
C MET A 21 -25.37 -7.72 3.08
N GLY A 22 -25.27 -8.07 4.37
CA GLY A 22 -24.89 -7.13 5.43
C GLY A 22 -23.41 -6.72 5.44
N ARG A 23 -22.57 -7.37 4.62
CA ARG A 23 -21.13 -7.08 4.48
C ARG A 23 -20.81 -6.16 3.31
N GLU A 24 -21.82 -5.72 2.54
CA GLU A 24 -21.60 -4.77 1.46
C GLU A 24 -21.20 -3.39 2.00
N VAL A 25 -19.90 -3.13 1.91
CA VAL A 25 -19.26 -1.81 1.87
C VAL A 25 -19.32 -1.02 3.20
N LEU A 26 -18.52 -1.45 4.17
CA LEU A 26 -18.16 -0.62 5.34
C LEU A 26 -17.31 0.63 4.98
N VAL A 27 -16.91 0.78 3.71
CA VAL A 27 -16.06 1.90 3.27
C VAL A 27 -16.89 2.83 2.40
N ASP A 28 -17.29 3.96 2.97
CA ASP A 28 -17.87 5.07 2.21
C ASP A 28 -16.88 5.49 1.11
N VAL A 29 -17.25 5.25 -0.14
CA VAL A 29 -16.38 5.45 -1.31
C VAL A 29 -16.08 6.93 -1.53
N ASP A 30 -17.05 7.81 -1.26
CA ASP A 30 -16.94 9.24 -1.52
C ASP A 30 -16.16 9.92 -0.39
N GLU A 31 -16.36 9.49 0.84
CA GLU A 31 -15.53 9.93 1.97
C GLU A 31 -14.09 9.42 1.84
N ALA A 32 -13.89 8.16 1.41
CA ALA A 32 -12.57 7.59 1.15
C ALA A 32 -11.85 8.32 0.00
N PHE A 33 -12.59 8.74 -1.04
CA PHE A 33 -12.03 9.57 -2.11
C PHE A 33 -11.53 10.91 -1.57
N THR A 34 -12.32 11.56 -0.71
CA THR A 34 -11.95 12.82 -0.08
C THR A 34 -10.70 12.65 0.79
N ARG A 35 -10.64 11.60 1.61
CA ARG A 35 -9.45 11.21 2.38
C ARG A 35 -8.22 10.99 1.50
N MET A 36 -8.37 10.29 0.37
CA MET A 36 -7.28 10.08 -0.59
C MET A 36 -6.73 11.41 -1.12
N LEU A 37 -7.60 12.37 -1.48
CA LEU A 37 -7.17 13.68 -1.96
C LEU A 37 -6.33 14.42 -0.92
N HIS A 38 -6.71 14.33 0.36
CA HIS A 38 -5.96 14.93 1.47
C HIS A 38 -4.76 14.10 1.96
N GLY A 39 -4.52 12.92 1.39
CA GLY A 39 -3.42 12.04 1.82
C GLY A 39 -3.64 11.41 3.20
N MET A 40 -4.90 11.28 3.63
CA MET A 40 -5.28 10.72 4.93
C MET A 40 -6.09 9.42 4.78
N PRO A 41 -5.60 8.37 4.08
CA PRO A 41 -6.35 7.13 3.90
C PRO A 41 -6.57 6.39 5.23
N LYS A 42 -7.76 5.83 5.41
CA LYS A 42 -8.16 5.08 6.60
C LYS A 42 -8.07 3.57 6.37
N GLY A 43 -7.21 2.91 7.12
CA GLY A 43 -7.03 1.45 7.05
C GLY A 43 -6.31 0.97 5.78
N ASP A 44 -6.02 -0.32 5.74
CA ASP A 44 -5.11 -0.92 4.75
C ASP A 44 -5.65 -0.86 3.33
N ILE A 45 -6.97 -1.01 3.17
CA ILE A 45 -7.67 -0.98 1.88
C ILE A 45 -7.50 0.39 1.22
N GLU A 46 -7.87 1.48 1.91
CA GLU A 46 -7.75 2.84 1.38
C GLU A 46 -6.29 3.22 1.15
N TYR A 47 -5.38 2.74 2.00
CA TYR A 47 -3.95 3.00 1.84
C TYR A 47 -3.43 2.44 0.53
N TRP A 48 -3.66 1.15 0.26
CA TRP A 48 -3.18 0.53 -0.96
C TRP A 48 -3.87 1.09 -2.21
N ALA A 49 -5.17 1.39 -2.13
CA ALA A 49 -5.85 2.09 -3.21
C ALA A 49 -5.22 3.47 -3.48
N SER A 50 -4.93 4.25 -2.42
CA SER A 50 -4.28 5.56 -2.54
C SER A 50 -2.86 5.48 -3.11
N GLN A 51 -2.10 4.43 -2.78
CA GLN A 51 -0.78 4.20 -3.38
C GLN A 51 -0.86 3.90 -4.88
N GLU A 52 -1.85 3.13 -5.32
CA GLU A 52 -1.99 2.73 -6.74
C GLU A 52 -2.44 3.91 -7.62
N ILE A 53 -3.38 4.74 -7.15
CA ILE A 53 -4.05 5.74 -8.01
C ILE A 53 -4.03 7.17 -7.48
N GLY A 54 -3.54 7.42 -6.27
CA GLY A 54 -3.64 8.74 -5.62
C GLY A 54 -2.93 9.85 -6.38
N PHE A 55 -1.78 9.58 -7.00
CA PHE A 55 -1.09 10.56 -7.84
C PHE A 55 -1.95 10.92 -9.06
N ILE A 56 -2.35 9.92 -9.85
CA ILE A 56 -3.12 10.12 -11.09
C ILE A 56 -4.45 10.83 -10.82
N CYS A 57 -5.15 10.46 -9.76
CA CYS A 57 -6.43 11.08 -9.41
C CYS A 57 -6.28 12.54 -8.96
N ARG A 58 -5.14 12.94 -8.39
CA ARG A 58 -4.87 14.32 -7.96
C ARG A 58 -4.35 15.22 -9.07
N THR A 59 -3.63 14.67 -10.05
CA THR A 59 -2.86 15.48 -11.01
C THR A 59 -3.32 15.38 -12.46
N GLN A 60 -3.95 14.27 -12.87
CA GLN A 60 -4.13 13.96 -14.30
C GLN A 60 -5.59 13.75 -14.73
N LEU A 61 -6.47 13.34 -13.83
CA LEU A 61 -7.85 13.00 -14.18
C LEU A 61 -8.85 14.09 -13.78
N ARG A 62 -9.93 14.20 -14.56
CA ARG A 62 -11.09 15.00 -14.18
C ARG A 62 -11.83 14.32 -13.03
N GLU A 63 -12.49 15.10 -12.19
CA GLU A 63 -13.11 14.64 -10.94
C GLU A 63 -14.04 13.43 -11.11
N ARG A 64 -14.89 13.44 -12.14
CA ARG A 64 -15.80 12.32 -12.45
C ARG A 64 -15.05 11.02 -12.77
N GLU A 65 -14.00 11.12 -13.58
CA GLU A 65 -13.17 9.98 -13.97
C GLU A 65 -12.32 9.48 -12.80
N ALA A 66 -11.79 10.41 -11.99
CA ALA A 66 -11.04 10.11 -10.78
C ALA A 66 -11.91 9.34 -9.77
N ARG A 67 -13.15 9.76 -9.53
CA ARG A 67 -14.11 9.05 -8.66
C ARG A 67 -14.43 7.65 -9.17
N ALA A 68 -14.69 7.50 -10.47
CA ALA A 68 -14.96 6.20 -11.07
C ALA A 68 -13.77 5.24 -10.93
N LYS A 69 -12.56 5.75 -11.18
CA LYS A 69 -11.32 4.98 -11.03
C LYS A 69 -11.05 4.62 -9.57
N HIS A 70 -11.28 5.55 -8.65
CA HIS A 70 -11.18 5.32 -7.22
C HIS A 70 -12.11 4.22 -6.74
N ARG A 71 -13.39 4.29 -7.10
CA ARG A 71 -14.38 3.25 -6.77
C ARG A 71 -13.91 1.88 -7.23
N LYS A 72 -13.46 1.75 -8.47
CA LYS A 72 -12.99 0.48 -9.04
C LYS A 72 -11.80 -0.11 -8.26
N VAL A 73 -10.80 0.72 -7.93
CA VAL A 73 -9.61 0.26 -7.21
C VAL A 73 -9.90 -0.02 -5.74
N LEU A 74 -10.77 0.76 -5.11
CA LEU A 74 -11.21 0.53 -3.74
C LEU A 74 -11.94 -0.82 -3.61
N SER A 75 -12.84 -1.14 -4.55
CA SER A 75 -13.50 -2.46 -4.63
C SER A 75 -12.50 -3.60 -4.80
N LYS A 76 -11.51 -3.44 -5.69
CA LYS A 76 -10.41 -4.42 -5.91
C LYS A 76 -9.65 -4.71 -4.62
N TYR A 77 -9.31 -3.69 -3.83
CA TYR A 77 -8.59 -3.90 -2.56
C TYR A 77 -9.49 -4.39 -1.43
N ALA A 78 -10.78 -4.06 -1.45
CA ALA A 78 -11.76 -4.65 -0.53
C ALA A 78 -11.95 -6.16 -0.79
N GLU A 79 -11.92 -6.60 -2.06
CA GLU A 79 -11.90 -8.02 -2.41
C GLU A 79 -10.62 -8.73 -1.95
N LYS A 80 -9.46 -8.10 -2.17
CA LYS A 80 -8.18 -8.64 -1.67
C LYS A 80 -8.15 -8.76 -0.15
N ALA A 81 -8.75 -7.81 0.57
CA ALA A 81 -8.90 -7.87 2.01
C ALA A 81 -9.77 -9.05 2.46
N ARG A 82 -10.91 -9.25 1.77
CA ARG A 82 -11.79 -10.40 2.00
C ARG A 82 -11.09 -11.74 1.75
N ALA A 83 -10.21 -11.79 0.76
CA ALA A 83 -9.39 -12.97 0.46
C ALA A 83 -8.15 -13.13 1.37
N GLY A 84 -7.88 -12.20 2.29
CA GLY A 84 -6.68 -12.22 3.13
C GLY A 84 -5.36 -11.96 2.37
N ALA A 85 -5.45 -11.44 1.14
CA ALA A 85 -4.32 -11.24 0.22
C ALA A 85 -3.89 -9.75 0.13
N LEU A 86 -4.14 -8.95 1.17
CA LEU A 86 -3.66 -7.58 1.23
C LEU A 86 -2.13 -7.56 1.38
N PRO A 87 -1.41 -6.71 0.62
CA PRO A 87 0.02 -6.59 0.81
C PRO A 87 0.34 -6.02 2.20
N ALA A 88 1.41 -6.49 2.83
CA ALA A 88 1.85 -5.97 4.12
C ALA A 88 2.43 -4.55 3.96
N ARG A 89 1.96 -3.58 4.76
CA ARG A 89 2.36 -2.16 4.68
C ARG A 89 3.85 -1.93 4.95
N ASN A 90 4.45 -2.76 5.79
CA ASN A 90 5.85 -2.69 6.17
C ASN A 90 6.49 -4.07 6.01
N SER A 91 6.89 -4.41 4.78
CA SER A 91 7.99 -5.34 4.57
C SER A 91 9.27 -4.54 4.33
N LEU A 92 9.59 -3.58 5.20
CA LEU A 92 11.00 -3.31 5.44
C LEU A 92 11.51 -4.64 6.00
N ARG A 93 12.06 -5.49 5.13
CA ARG A 93 12.86 -6.63 5.57
C ARG A 93 13.87 -6.01 6.53
N LEU A 94 13.70 -6.25 7.83
CA LEU A 94 14.79 -6.10 8.77
C LEU A 94 15.85 -7.06 8.21
N VAL A 95 16.80 -6.50 7.47
CA VAL A 95 17.91 -7.29 6.96
C VAL A 95 18.54 -7.90 8.20
N ASP A 96 18.62 -9.22 8.23
CA ASP A 96 19.19 -9.93 9.35
C ASP A 96 20.65 -9.48 9.49
N LYS A 97 20.91 -8.68 10.52
CA LYS A 97 22.24 -8.12 10.82
C LYS A 97 23.04 -9.01 11.77
N THR A 98 22.58 -10.23 12.05
CA THR A 98 23.30 -11.18 12.92
C THR A 98 24.70 -11.52 12.42
N ASN A 99 24.96 -11.38 11.12
CA ASN A 99 26.28 -11.62 10.50
C ASN A 99 27.07 -10.33 10.18
N VAL A 100 26.68 -9.17 10.75
CA VAL A 100 27.48 -7.95 10.63
C VAL A 100 28.62 -8.04 11.63
N LYS A 101 29.86 -8.06 11.13
CA LYS A 101 31.06 -8.08 11.98
C LYS A 101 31.02 -6.89 12.96
N PRO A 102 31.29 -7.11 14.25
CA PRO A 102 31.36 -6.03 15.22
C PRO A 102 32.47 -5.05 14.79
N ILE A 103 32.27 -3.76 15.09
CA ILE A 103 33.15 -2.66 14.64
C ILE A 103 34.62 -2.91 15.05
N SER A 104 34.86 -3.61 16.16
CA SER A 104 36.18 -4.03 16.63
C SER A 104 36.94 -4.96 15.70
N GLU A 105 36.24 -5.70 14.82
CA GLU A 105 36.83 -6.65 13.87
C GLU A 105 36.96 -6.08 12.45
N ILE A 106 36.48 -4.85 12.24
CA ILE A 106 36.56 -4.18 10.93
C ILE A 106 37.91 -3.46 10.86
N THR A 107 38.84 -4.02 10.10
CA THR A 107 40.10 -3.33 9.77
C THR A 107 39.79 -2.09 8.94
N ARG A 108 40.31 -0.94 9.37
CA ARG A 108 40.19 0.30 8.61
C ARG A 108 40.84 0.09 7.23
N PRO A 109 40.13 0.31 6.12
CA PRO A 109 40.70 0.18 4.79
C PRO A 109 41.82 1.22 4.60
N ASP A 110 42.88 0.80 3.93
CA ASP A 110 44.00 1.67 3.57
C ASP A 110 43.51 2.79 2.63
N PRO A 111 43.82 4.07 2.94
CA PRO A 111 43.57 5.20 2.05
C PRO A 111 43.99 5.02 0.60
N SER A 112 45.01 4.21 0.32
CA SER A 112 45.47 3.91 -1.03
C SER A 112 44.45 3.13 -1.88
N MET A 113 43.48 2.47 -1.24
CA MET A 113 42.42 1.71 -1.90
C MET A 113 41.19 2.56 -2.25
N PHE A 114 41.14 3.83 -1.83
CA PHE A 114 40.05 4.71 -2.23
C PHE A 114 40.23 5.19 -3.67
N ASP A 115 39.11 5.29 -4.38
CA ASP A 115 39.09 5.93 -5.69
C ASP A 115 39.55 7.40 -5.54
N LYS A 116 40.44 7.82 -6.43
CA LYS A 116 41.23 9.06 -6.33
C LYS A 116 40.36 10.31 -6.32
N ASP A 117 39.22 10.26 -7.00
CA ASP A 117 38.27 11.38 -7.09
C ASP A 117 37.19 11.35 -5.98
N SER A 118 37.19 10.30 -5.14
CA SER A 118 36.18 10.16 -4.09
C SER A 118 36.37 11.17 -2.95
N VAL A 119 35.27 11.45 -2.25
CA VAL A 119 35.29 12.24 -1.01
C VAL A 119 36.17 11.56 0.06
N PHE A 120 36.19 10.23 0.10
CA PHE A 120 36.96 9.46 1.07
C PHE A 120 38.47 9.62 0.89
N ALA A 121 38.97 9.61 -0.35
CA ALA A 121 40.38 9.87 -0.64
C ALA A 121 40.82 11.28 -0.19
N ARG A 122 39.99 12.30 -0.46
CA ARG A 122 40.26 13.69 -0.05
C ARG A 122 40.30 13.85 1.47
N VAL A 123 39.35 13.27 2.18
CA VAL A 123 39.30 13.32 3.65
C VAL A 123 40.47 12.57 4.28
N ALA A 124 40.84 11.41 3.73
CA ALA A 124 42.00 10.66 4.20
C ALA A 124 43.32 11.43 4.00
N ALA A 125 43.48 12.12 2.86
CA ALA A 125 44.64 12.96 2.58
C ALA A 125 44.74 14.19 3.51
N MET A 126 43.60 14.75 3.95
CA MET A 126 43.60 15.84 4.94
C MET A 126 44.00 15.37 6.34
N GLY A 127 43.55 14.18 6.75
CA GLY A 127 43.90 13.62 8.06
C GLY A 127 45.37 13.19 8.19
N ALA A 128 46.07 12.94 7.07
CA ALA A 128 47.49 12.59 7.05
C ALA A 128 48.45 13.80 7.13
N ARG A 129 47.93 15.03 7.03
CA ARG A 129 48.71 16.29 7.07
C ARG A 129 48.64 17.02 8.42
N ALA A 130 47.95 16.46 9.41
CA ALA A 130 47.77 17.02 10.75
C ALA A 130 48.77 16.41 11.75
#